data_AF-A0AAU4Y9K8-F1
#
_entry.id   AF-A0AAU4Y9K8-F1
#
_cell.length_a   1.000
_cell.length_b   1.000
_cell.length_c   1.000
_cell.angle_alpha   90.00
_cell.angle_beta   90.00
_cell.angle_gamma   90.00
#
_symmetry.space_group_name_H-M   'P 1'
#
loop_
_entity.id
_entity.type
_entity.pdbx_description
1 polymer ?
#
loop_
_entity_poly.entity_id
_entity_poly.type
_entity_poly.pdbx_seq_one_letter_code
_entity_poly.pdbx_strand_id
1 'polypeptide(L)'
;MSEVVDRLAGHHGFAPRAVACTVQVSAALLFAVEGIGVKVTPENAVPLRWSRHARRIGSGCFREVVVFSRKPPSPSAERYRDMLTSLELPLTAEQDLPEGALRF
;
A
#
# COMPACT_ATOMS: atom_id res chain seq x y z
N MET A 1 -1.06 5.25 6.70
CA MET A 1 -2.00 4.83 5.63
C MET A 1 -3.11 5.84 5.38
N SER A 2 -3.64 6.54 6.40
CA SER A 2 -4.64 7.60 6.17
C SER A 2 -4.16 8.65 5.17
N GLU A 3 -2.92 9.13 5.32
CA GLU A 3 -2.36 10.16 4.43
C GLU A 3 -2.40 9.79 2.94
N VAL A 4 -2.06 8.54 2.57
CA VAL A 4 -2.14 8.09 1.17
C VAL A 4 -3.58 8.09 0.67
N VAL A 5 -4.53 7.69 1.52
CA VAL A 5 -5.97 7.70 1.20
C VAL A 5 -6.49 9.13 1.07
N ASP A 6 -6.05 10.05 1.93
CA ASP A 6 -6.43 11.46 1.89
C ASP A 6 -5.85 12.15 0.64
N ARG A 7 -4.59 11.87 0.27
CA ARG A 7 -3.97 12.35 -0.97
C ARG A 7 -4.69 11.80 -2.21
N LEU A 8 -5.02 10.51 -2.21
CA LEU A 8 -5.79 9.88 -3.28
C LEU A 8 -7.17 10.52 -3.43
N ALA A 9 -7.89 10.71 -2.32
CA ALA A 9 -9.20 11.34 -2.33
C ALA A 9 -9.13 12.81 -2.80
N GLY A 10 -8.13 13.55 -2.32
CA GLY A 10 -7.86 14.93 -2.75
C GLY A 10 -7.53 15.02 -4.23
N HIS A 11 -6.75 14.09 -4.78
CA HIS A 11 -6.47 14.01 -6.22
C HIS A 11 -7.74 13.82 -7.05
N HIS A 12 -8.73 13.09 -6.53
CA HIS A 12 -10.03 12.88 -7.16
C HIS A 12 -11.11 13.90 -6.75
N GLY A 13 -10.75 14.96 -6.03
CA GLY A 13 -11.67 16.05 -5.68
C GLY A 13 -12.73 15.70 -4.63
N PHE A 14 -12.50 14.69 -3.78
CA PHE A 14 -13.41 14.35 -2.69
C PHE A 14 -12.69 14.22 -1.34
N ALA A 15 -13.47 14.33 -0.25
CA ALA A 15 -12.98 14.15 1.11
C ALA A 15 -13.62 12.90 1.75
N PRO A 16 -12.84 11.94 2.26
CA PRO A 16 -13.38 10.73 2.86
C PRO A 16 -14.01 11.03 4.23
N ARG A 17 -15.17 10.45 4.50
CA ARG A 17 -15.78 10.49 5.85
C ARG A 17 -15.27 9.31 6.67
N ALA A 18 -14.43 9.58 7.66
CA ALA A 18 -13.96 8.55 8.58
C ALA A 18 -15.09 8.11 9.53
N VAL A 19 -15.45 6.82 9.47
CA VAL A 19 -16.45 6.19 10.36
C VAL A 19 -15.81 5.41 11.52
N ALA A 20 -14.56 4.96 11.34
CA ALA A 20 -13.74 4.31 12.36
C ALA A 20 -12.26 4.50 12.02
N CYS A 21 -11.41 4.64 13.05
CA CYS A 21 -9.98 4.86 12.89
C CYS A 21 -9.18 3.85 13.71
N THR A 22 -8.12 3.30 13.12
CA THR A 22 -7.16 2.43 13.80
C THR A 22 -5.79 2.55 13.13
N VAL A 23 -4.74 2.33 13.92
CA VAL A 23 -3.34 2.33 13.46
C VAL A 23 -3.00 1.00 12.76
N GLN A 24 -3.76 -0.06 13.01
CA GLN A 24 -3.48 -1.40 12.48
C GLN A 24 -4.28 -1.70 11.22
N VAL A 25 -3.58 -2.06 10.14
CA VAL A 25 -4.22 -2.41 8.85
C VAL A 25 -5.14 -3.63 8.99
N SER A 26 -4.73 -4.64 9.76
CA SER A 26 -5.52 -5.84 10.03
C SER A 26 -6.84 -5.54 10.76
N ALA A 27 -6.81 -4.67 11.76
CA ALA A 27 -8.02 -4.24 12.47
C ALA A 27 -8.97 -3.45 11.55
N ALA A 28 -8.42 -2.56 10.71
CA ALA A 28 -9.22 -1.80 9.75
C ALA A 28 -9.89 -2.70 8.69
N LEU A 29 -9.24 -3.80 8.31
CA LEU A 29 -9.84 -4.81 7.42
C LEU A 29 -11.00 -5.52 8.09
N LEU A 30 -10.89 -5.87 9.37
CA LEU A 30 -12.00 -6.48 10.11
C LEU A 30 -13.22 -5.56 10.14
N PHE A 31 -13.03 -4.26 10.39
CA PHE A 31 -14.15 -3.30 10.32
C PHE A 31 -14.85 -3.30 8.96
N ALA A 32 -14.11 -3.40 7.86
CA ALA A 32 -14.70 -3.48 6.53
C ALA A 32 -15.44 -4.79 6.28
N VAL A 33 -14.90 -5.91 6.76
CA VAL A 33 -15.55 -7.24 6.65
C VAL A 33 -16.84 -7.29 7.46
N GLU A 34 -16.89 -6.62 8.62
CA GLU A 34 -18.09 -6.49 9.46
C GLU A 34 -19.08 -5.41 8.95
N GLY A 35 -18.82 -4.78 7.80
CA GLY A 35 -19.76 -3.84 7.18
C GLY A 35 -19.77 -2.43 7.79
N ILE A 36 -18.80 -2.07 8.63
CA ILE A 36 -18.69 -0.72 9.22
C ILE A 36 -18.43 0.33 8.13
N GLY A 37 -17.76 -0.05 7.03
CA GLY A 37 -17.52 0.81 5.89
C GLY A 37 -16.58 0.20 4.86
N VAL A 38 -16.11 1.01 3.90
CA VAL A 38 -15.13 0.59 2.88
C VAL A 38 -13.72 0.90 3.36
N LYS A 39 -12.78 -0.02 3.09
CA LYS A 39 -11.36 0.18 3.41
C LYS A 39 -10.50 0.15 2.13
N VAL A 40 -9.73 1.21 1.92
CA VAL A 40 -8.58 1.20 1.02
C VAL A 40 -7.40 0.54 1.74
N THR A 41 -6.83 -0.50 1.13
CA THR A 41 -5.75 -1.31 1.71
C THR A 41 -4.72 -1.65 0.65
N PRO A 42 -3.43 -1.81 1.02
CA PRO A 42 -2.46 -2.45 0.15
C PRO A 42 -2.88 -3.88 -0.18
N GLU A 43 -2.62 -4.32 -1.41
CA GLU A 43 -2.97 -5.67 -1.89
C GLU A 43 -2.32 -6.77 -1.03
N ASN A 44 -1.05 -6.60 -0.68
CA ASN A 44 -0.29 -7.55 0.13
C ASN A 44 -0.81 -7.69 1.58
N ALA A 45 -1.69 -6.79 2.02
CA ALA A 45 -2.30 -6.83 3.35
C ALA A 45 -3.66 -7.54 3.36
N VAL A 46 -4.23 -7.89 2.20
CA VAL A 46 -5.53 -8.58 2.09
C VAL A 46 -5.31 -10.09 2.27
N PRO A 47 -5.85 -10.72 3.33
CA PRO A 47 -5.83 -12.17 3.47
C PRO A 47 -6.53 -12.86 2.29
N LEU A 48 -5.98 -13.99 1.82
CA LEU A 48 -6.48 -14.72 0.66
C LEU A 48 -7.99 -15.05 0.75
N ARG A 49 -8.50 -15.39 1.94
CA ARG A 49 -9.93 -15.66 2.17
C ARG A 49 -10.86 -14.50 1.78
N TRP A 50 -10.33 -13.27 1.71
CA TRP A 50 -11.08 -12.07 1.37
C TRP A 50 -10.70 -11.48 0.00
N SER A 51 -9.81 -12.12 -0.76
CA SER A 51 -9.31 -11.60 -2.05
C SER A 51 -10.44 -11.31 -3.05
N ARG A 52 -11.44 -12.20 -3.14
CA ARG A 52 -12.63 -12.04 -4.00
C ARG A 52 -13.51 -10.83 -3.66
N HIS A 53 -13.40 -10.33 -2.43
CA HIS A 53 -14.15 -9.17 -1.94
C HIS A 53 -13.35 -7.86 -2.11
N ALA A 54 -12.06 -7.95 -2.42
CA ALA A 54 -11.25 -6.80 -2.78
C ALA A 54 -11.56 -6.34 -4.22
N ARG A 55 -11.36 -5.05 -4.47
CA ARG A 55 -11.48 -4.42 -5.78
C ARG A 55 -10.31 -3.49 -5.98
N ARG A 56 -9.78 -3.45 -7.21
CA ARG A 56 -8.77 -2.48 -7.63
C ARG A 56 -9.45 -1.15 -7.96
N ILE A 57 -8.83 -0.04 -7.55
CA ILE A 57 -9.28 1.31 -7.88
C ILE A 57 -8.55 1.76 -9.15
N GLY A 58 -9.28 1.86 -10.27
CA GLY A 58 -8.73 2.32 -11.55
C GLY A 58 -7.47 1.57 -12.01
N SER A 59 -6.53 2.31 -12.58
CA SER A 59 -5.16 1.87 -12.93
C SER A 59 -4.34 1.44 -11.71
N GLY A 60 -4.76 1.78 -10.49
CA GLY A 60 -4.09 1.46 -9.24
C GLY A 60 -3.43 2.67 -8.59
N CYS A 61 -3.33 2.62 -7.27
CA CYS A 61 -2.62 3.56 -6.43
C CYS A 61 -1.45 2.81 -5.79
N PHE A 62 -0.23 3.21 -6.12
CA PHE A 62 0.99 2.56 -5.66
C PHE A 62 1.68 3.44 -4.63
N ARG A 63 2.19 2.80 -3.58
CA ARG A 63 3.07 3.42 -2.59
C ARG A 63 4.49 2.97 -2.85
N GLU A 64 5.43 3.89 -2.78
CA GLU A 64 6.83 3.53 -2.87
C GLU A 64 7.33 2.87 -1.57
N VAL A 65 8.13 1.82 -1.70
CA VAL A 65 8.84 1.21 -0.58
C VAL A 65 10.30 1.62 -0.68
N VAL A 66 10.74 2.48 0.22
CA VAL A 66 12.09 3.04 0.22
C VAL A 66 12.89 2.49 1.39
N VAL A 67 14.13 2.09 1.12
CA VAL A 67 15.14 1.83 2.15
C VAL A 67 15.99 3.09 2.30
N PHE A 68 16.06 3.63 3.52
CA PHE A 68 16.83 4.83 3.81
C PHE A 68 17.75 4.63 5.01
N SER A 69 18.89 5.32 5.02
CA SER A 69 19.82 5.35 6.14
C SER A 69 20.35 6.76 6.35
N ARG A 70 20.59 7.16 7.61
CA ARG A 70 21.18 8.48 7.93
C ARG A 70 22.67 8.57 7.59
N LYS A 71 23.34 7.42 7.53
CA LYS A 71 24.77 7.27 7.24
C LYS A 71 24.91 6.35 6.03
N PRO A 72 26.07 6.36 5.34
CA PRO A 72 26.36 5.35 4.33
C PRO A 72 26.09 3.93 4.87
N PRO A 73 25.45 3.05 4.09
CA PRO A 73 25.12 1.70 4.52
C PRO A 73 26.40 0.94 4.86
N SER A 74 26.34 0.11 5.90
CA SER A 74 27.44 -0.83 6.19
C SER A 74 27.50 -1.91 5.09
N PRO A 75 28.63 -2.60 4.92
CA PRO A 75 28.73 -3.69 3.95
C PRO A 75 27.65 -4.77 4.13
N SER A 76 27.23 -5.04 5.37
CA SER A 76 26.13 -5.97 5.65
C SER A 76 24.77 -5.44 5.21
N ALA A 77 24.53 -4.13 5.35
CA ALA A 77 23.29 -3.50 4.90
C ALA A 77 23.21 -3.46 3.36
N GLU A 78 24.34 -3.26 2.68
CA GLU A 78 24.42 -3.36 1.21
C GLU A 78 24.08 -4.77 0.75
N ARG A 79 24.71 -5.80 1.34
CA ARG A 79 24.39 -7.20 1.01
C ARG A 79 22.93 -7.55 1.30
N TYR A 80 22.36 -7.02 2.36
CA TYR A 80 20.95 -7.22 2.68
C TYR A 80 20.02 -6.53 1.67
N ARG A 81 20.33 -5.30 1.26
CA ARG A 81 19.62 -4.63 0.16
C ARG A 81 19.68 -5.48 -1.11
N ASP A 82 20.88 -5.93 -1.49
CA ASP A 82 21.09 -6.72 -2.71
C ASP A 82 20.31 -8.04 -2.65
N MET A 83 20.27 -8.69 -1.49
CA MET A 83 19.43 -9.86 -1.23
C MET A 83 17.93 -9.54 -1.37
N LEU A 84 17.46 -8.42 -0.80
CA LEU A 84 16.05 -8.03 -0.94
C LEU A 84 15.67 -7.76 -2.40
N THR A 85 16.59 -7.20 -3.20
CA THR A 85 16.35 -6.94 -4.62
C THR A 85 16.54 -8.16 -5.53
N SER A 86 17.24 -9.20 -5.06
CA SER A 86 17.43 -10.44 -5.82
C SER A 86 16.30 -11.45 -5.62
N LEU A 87 15.47 -11.27 -4.59
CA LEU A 87 14.26 -12.04 -4.38
C LEU A 87 13.13 -11.48 -5.25
N GLU A 88 12.33 -12.37 -5.84
CA GLU A 88 11.03 -12.01 -6.41
C GLU A 88 10.07 -11.66 -5.27
N LEU A 89 10.25 -10.47 -4.71
CA LEU A 89 9.27 -9.88 -3.82
C LEU A 89 8.03 -9.54 -4.65
N PRO A 90 6.81 -9.63 -4.07
CA PRO A 90 5.58 -9.18 -4.73
C PRO A 90 5.53 -7.64 -4.76
N LEU A 91 6.55 -7.02 -5.33
CA LEU A 91 6.73 -5.59 -5.54
C LEU A 91 6.66 -5.33 -7.05
N THR A 92 5.88 -4.34 -7.44
CA THR A 92 5.84 -3.87 -8.83
C THR A 92 7.05 -2.97 -9.07
N ALA A 93 7.87 -3.28 -10.06
CA ALA A 93 8.94 -2.39 -10.47
C ALA A 93 8.36 -1.15 -11.16
N GLU A 94 9.10 -0.04 -11.16
CA GLU A 94 8.60 1.24 -11.68
C GLU A 94 8.20 1.16 -13.16
N GLN A 95 8.97 0.43 -13.96
CA GLN A 95 8.69 0.19 -15.38
C GLN A 95 7.45 -0.67 -15.64
N ASP A 96 6.96 -1.40 -14.63
CA ASP A 96 5.80 -2.30 -14.75
C ASP A 96 4.50 -1.64 -14.26
N LEU A 97 4.54 -0.35 -13.91
CA LEU A 97 3.36 0.39 -13.49
C LEU A 97 2.39 0.58 -14.67
N PRO A 98 1.09 0.29 -14.50
CA PRO A 98 0.10 0.54 -15.54
C PRO A 98 0.02 2.01 -15.92
N GLU A 99 -0.30 2.28 -17.19
CA GLU A 99 -0.55 3.64 -17.65
C GLU A 99 -1.65 4.31 -16.81
N GLY A 100 -1.38 5.55 -16.39
CA GLY A 100 -2.26 6.32 -15.52
C GLY A 100 -2.26 5.88 -14.05
N ALA A 101 -1.35 5.01 -13.61
CA ALA A 101 -1.18 4.69 -12.19
C ALA A 101 -0.74 5.92 -11.38
N LEU A 102 -1.28 6.07 -10.17
CA LEU A 102 -0.86 7.11 -9.24
C LEU A 102 0.25 6.59 -8.32
N ARG A 103 1.30 7.40 -8.12
CA ARG A 103 2.42 7.12 -7.21
C ARG A 103 2.39 8.12 -6.04
N PHE A 104 2.46 7.60 -4.82
CA PHE A 104 2.50 8.40 -3.59
C PHE A 104 3.64 7.98 -2.66
#